data_AF-A0A2Z6MA60-F1
#
_entry.id   AF-A0A2Z6MA60-F1
#
_cell.length_a   1.000
_cell.length_b   1.000
_cell.length_c   1.000
_cell.angle_alpha   90.00
_cell.angle_beta   90.00
_cell.angle_gamma   90.00
#
_symmetry.space_group_name_H-M   'P 1'
#
loop_
_entity.id
_entity.type
_entity.pdbx_description
1 polymer ?
#
loop_
_entity_poly.entity_id
_entity_poly.type
_entity_poly.pdbx_seq_one_letter_code
_entity_poly.pdbx_strand_id
1 'polypeptide(L)' 'MGGSFIRVVGSEFVQKYLGEGPRMVQDVFRLAKENAAAIIFIDEVDAIATARYDAQTGAD' A
#
# COMPACT_ATOMS: atom_id res chain seq x y z
N MET A 1 -10.11 -25.01 5.80
CA MET A 1 -10.29 -23.54 5.73
C MET A 1 -8.95 -22.94 5.32
N GLY A 2 -8.80 -22.52 4.06
CA GLY A 2 -7.62 -21.80 3.61
C GLY A 2 -7.95 -20.31 3.64
N GLY A 3 -7.16 -19.53 4.38
CA GLY A 3 -7.30 -18.08 4.37
C GLY A 3 -6.86 -17.48 3.03
N SER A 4 -7.37 -16.30 2.69
CA SER A 4 -6.93 -15.58 1.49
C SER A 4 -5.57 -14.95 1.72
N PHE A 5 -4.69 -15.01 0.73
CA PHE A 5 -3.36 -14.39 0.79
C PHE A 5 -3.25 -13.35 -0.33
N ILE A 6 -3.14 -12.09 0.06
CA ILE A 6 -3.05 -10.95 -0.85
C ILE A 6 -1.62 -10.42 -0.78
N ARG A 7 -0.87 -10.55 -1.88
CA ARG A 7 0.51 -10.03 -1.98
C ARG A 7 0.52 -8.74 -2.79
N VAL A 8 1.23 -7.74 -2.30
CA VAL A 8 1.44 -6.45 -2.96
C VAL A 8 2.92 -6.06 -2.80
N VAL A 9 3.53 -5.44 -3.80
CA VAL A 9 4.87 -4.85 -3.66
C VAL A 9 4.74 -3.37 -3.31
N GLY A 10 5.55 -2.85 -2.40
CA GLY A 10 5.47 -1.48 -1.89
C GLY A 10 5.55 -0.43 -3.01
N SER A 11 6.40 -0.67 -4.01
CA SER A 11 6.52 0.18 -5.21
C SER A 11 5.22 0.34 -6.00
N GLU A 12 4.26 -0.58 -5.89
CA GLU A 12 2.95 -0.48 -6.54
C GLU A 12 2.08 0.64 -5.96
N PHE A 13 2.31 1.07 -4.71
CA PHE A 13 1.57 2.20 -4.15
C PHE A 13 2.09 3.56 -4.64
N VAL A 14 3.26 3.60 -5.29
CA VAL A 14 3.84 4.81 -5.87
C VAL A 14 3.25 5.03 -7.26
N GLN A 15 2.26 5.93 -7.34
CA GLN A 15 1.51 6.20 -8.57
C GLN A 15 1.89 7.57 -9.16
N LYS A 16 1.89 7.65 -10.49
CA LYS A 16 2.18 8.90 -11.23
C LYS A 16 1.10 9.96 -11.04
N TYR A 17 -0.13 9.54 -10.73
CA TYR A 17 -1.27 10.43 -10.54
C TYR A 17 -1.59 10.57 -9.05
N LEU A 18 -1.79 11.82 -8.63
CA LEU A 18 -2.14 12.14 -7.24
C LEU A 18 -3.44 11.45 -6.84
N GLY A 19 -3.39 10.70 -5.73
CA GLY A 19 -4.56 10.03 -5.15
C GLY A 19 -4.81 8.59 -5.61
N GLU A 20 -4.08 8.08 -6.61
CA GLU A 20 -4.19 6.67 -7.01
C GLU A 20 -3.59 5.71 -5.98
N GLY A 21 -2.44 6.05 -5.38
CA GLY A 21 -1.83 5.26 -4.31
C GLY A 21 -2.78 5.03 -3.12
N PRO A 22 -3.36 6.08 -2.52
CA PRO A 22 -4.36 5.95 -1.47
C PRO A 22 -5.59 5.13 -1.86
N ARG A 23 -6.06 5.24 -3.12
CA ARG A 23 -7.19 4.44 -3.63
C ARG A 23 -6.84 2.95 -3.68
N MET A 24 -5.65 2.62 -4.19
CA MET A 24 -5.18 1.24 -4.25
C MET A 24 -5.09 0.60 -2.87
N VAL A 25 -4.60 1.34 -1.86
CA VAL A 25 -4.62 0.87 -0.46
C VAL A 25 -6.04 0.53 -0.02
N GLN A 26 -7.00 1.43 -0.23
CA GLN A 26 -8.40 1.18 0.14
C GLN A 26 -8.99 -0.07 -0.54
N ASP A 27 -8.66 -0.27 -1.82
CA ASP A 27 -9.15 -1.42 -2.58
C ASP A 27 -8.57 -2.75 -2.07
N VAL A 28 -7.27 -2.79 -1.71
CA VAL A 28 -6.62 -3.97 -1.10
C VAL A 28 -7.29 -4.35 0.22
N PHE A 29 -7.55 -3.37 1.09
CA PHE A 29 -8.21 -3.63 2.38
C PHE A 29 -9.69 -4.01 2.21
N ARG A 30 -10.39 -3.46 1.21
CA ARG A 30 -11.75 -3.88 0.86
C ARG A 30 -11.79 -5.34 0.43
N LEU A 31 -10.88 -5.74 -0.47
CA LEU A 31 -10.78 -7.12 -0.94
C LEU A 31 -10.46 -8.10 0.20
N ALA A 32 -9.54 -7.73 1.10
CA ALA A 32 -9.20 -8.55 2.26
C ALA A 32 -10.40 -8.76 3.21
N LYS A 33 -11.24 -7.72 3.37
CA LYS A 33 -12.45 -7.79 4.20
C LYS A 33 -13.52 -8.69 3.58
N GLU A 34 -13.69 -8.63 2.25
CA GLU A 34 -14.60 -9.51 1.52
C GLU A 34 -14.17 -10.99 1.60
N ASN A 35 -12.86 -11.24 1.66
CA ASN A 35 -12.27 -12.58 1.74
C ASN A 35 -11.85 -12.95 3.19
N ALA A 36 -12.70 -12.64 4.17
CA ALA A 36 -12.39 -12.76 5.60
C ALA A 36 -11.68 -14.07 6.00
N ALA A 37 -10.76 -13.96 6.97
CA ALA A 37 -9.56 -14.78 7.16
C ALA A 37 -8.49 -14.52 6.07
N ALA A 38 -8.09 -13.26 5.89
CA ALA A 38 -7.09 -12.84 4.91
C ALA A 38 -5.78 -12.35 5.55
N ILE A 39 -4.65 -12.60 4.87
CA ILE A 39 -3.34 -12.01 5.15
C ILE A 39 -2.99 -11.08 4.00
N ILE A 40 -2.65 -9.83 4.31
CA ILE A 40 -2.06 -8.89 3.35
C ILE A 40 -0.55 -8.88 3.58
N PHE A 41 0.22 -9.31 2.59
CA PHE A 41 1.68 -9.27 2.59
C PHE A 41 2.16 -8.15 1.69
N ILE A 42 2.91 -7.21 2.27
CA ILE A 42 3.52 -6.09 1.55
C ILE A 42 5.03 -6.35 1.50
N ASP A 43 5.53 -6.63 0.31
CA ASP A 43 6.96 -6.79 0.02
C ASP A 43 7.58 -5.42 -0.29
N GLU A 44 8.90 -5.24 -0.14
CA GLU A 44 9.59 -3.97 -0.46
C GLU A 44 8.91 -2.70 0.11
N VAL A 45 8.47 -2.76 1.37
CA VAL A 45 7.77 -1.63 2.02
C VAL A 45 8.64 -0.37 2.17
N ASP A 46 9.96 -0.54 2.13
CA ASP A 46 10.93 0.55 2.10
C ASP A 46 10.80 1.43 0.86
N ALA A 47 10.29 0.90 -0.27
CA ALA A 47 10.03 1.67 -1.49
C ALA A 47 9.03 2.84 -1.30
N ILE A 48 8.15 2.75 -0.29
CA ILE A 48 7.19 3.81 0.07
C ILE A 48 7.59 4.56 1.34
N ALA A 49 8.61 4.09 2.06
CA ALA A 49 9.07 4.71 3.30
C ALA A 49 9.82 6.03 3.06
N THR A 50 10.37 6.23 1.86
CA THR A 50 11.14 7.44 1.48
C THR A 50 10.29 8.68 1.26
N ALA A 51 8.99 8.53 0.91
CA ALA A 51 8.10 9.65 0.61
C ALA A 51 7.88 10.63 1.79
N ARG A 52 8.22 10.24 3.03
CA ARG A 52 8.17 11.14 4.20
C ARG A 52 9.43 12.00 4.38
N TYR A 53 10.57 11.59 3.84
CA TYR A 53 11.83 12.33 4.00
C TYR A 53 11.85 13.61 3.14
N ASP A 54 11.23 13.59 1.96
CA ASP A 54 11.12 14.79 1.10
C ASP A 54 10.08 15.80 1.61
N ALA A 55 9.10 15.37 2.42
CA ALA A 55 8.11 16.27 3.02
C ALA A 55 8.68 17.11 4.19
N GLN A 56 9.90 16.82 4.64
CA GLN A 56 10.55 17.55 5.74
C GLN A 56 11.42 18.72 5.27
N THR A 57 11.58 18.95 3.96
CA THR A 57 12.35 20.08 3.40
C THR A 57 11.49 21.23 2.86
N GLY A 58 10.20 21.30 3.25
CA GLY A 58 9.29 22.39 2.88
C GLY A 58 9.31 23.62 3.80
N ALA A 59 10.31 23.74 4.68
CA ALA A 59 10.44 24.86 5.61
C ALA A 59 11.88 25.38 5.61
N ASP A 60 12.23 26.11 4.56
CA ASP A 60 13.02 27.35 4.61
C ASP A 60 12.75 28.18 3.34
#